data_AF-A0A3D5IXJ5-F1
#
_entry.id   AF-A0A3D5IXJ5-F1
#
_cell.length_a   1.000
_cell.length_b   1.000
_cell.length_c   1.000
_cell.angle_alpha   90.00
_cell.angle_beta   90.00
_cell.angle_gamma   90.00
#
_symmetry.space_group_name_H-M   'P 1'
#
loop_
_entity.id
_entity.type
_entity.pdbx_description
1 polymer ?
#
loop_
_entity_poly.entity_id
_entity_poly.type
_entity_poly.pdbx_seq_one_letter_code
_entity_poly.pdbx_strand_id
1 'polypeptide(L)'
;MKKVTLLCTILLLVISCQEKELDANQIINKAIEVAGGEKYDSANISFTFRDKQYKSSRKNGRFHLERLQEDSLGNKITDIVTNNGFTRNRNNKELSLLDSMASKYSNSVNSVHYFVQLPYGLNG
;
A
#
# COMPACT_ATOMS: atom_id res chain seq x y z
N MET A 1 -60.87 -0.61 7.22
CA MET A 1 -59.84 -1.15 6.29
C MET A 1 -58.84 -0.09 5.87
N LYS A 2 -59.23 1.01 5.18
CA LYS A 2 -58.31 2.09 4.72
C LYS A 2 -57.36 2.67 5.79
N LYS A 3 -57.82 2.89 7.03
CA LYS A 3 -56.99 3.40 8.14
C LYS A 3 -55.91 2.41 8.60
N VAL A 4 -56.21 1.10 8.55
CA VAL A 4 -55.26 0.03 8.89
C VAL A 4 -54.22 -0.09 7.78
N THR A 5 -54.65 0.00 6.52
CA THR A 5 -53.74 0.01 5.36
C THR A 5 -52.78 1.20 5.43
N LEU A 6 -53.29 2.41 5.71
CA LEU A 6 -52.48 3.63 5.87
C LEU A 6 -51.47 3.52 7.01
N LEU A 7 -51.87 2.95 8.14
CA LEU A 7 -50.99 2.71 9.29
C LEU A 7 -49.86 1.73 8.96
N CYS A 8 -50.17 0.64 8.23
CA CYS A 8 -49.17 -0.30 7.75
C CYS A 8 -48.21 0.34 6.74
N THR A 9 -48.67 1.23 5.87
CA THR A 9 -47.79 1.94 4.90
C THR A 9 -46.84 2.90 5.62
N ILE A 10 -47.33 3.61 6.64
CA ILE A 10 -46.50 4.49 7.49
C ILE A 10 -45.47 3.66 8.27
N LEU A 11 -45.85 2.50 8.79
CA LEU A 11 -44.95 1.60 9.51
C LEU A 11 -43.83 1.05 8.61
N LEU A 12 -44.13 0.72 7.35
CA LEU A 12 -43.13 0.29 6.38
C LEU A 12 -42.14 1.40 6.00
N LEU A 13 -42.61 2.65 5.93
CA LEU A 13 -41.76 3.81 5.62
C LEU A 13 -40.75 4.11 6.75
N VAL A 14 -41.11 3.92 8.03
CA VAL A 14 -40.18 4.14 9.14
C VAL A 14 -39.13 3.04 9.29
N ILE A 15 -39.41 1.79 8.87
CA ILE A 15 -38.43 0.68 8.91
C ILE A 15 -37.40 0.82 7.78
N SER A 16 -37.78 1.43 6.65
CA SER A 16 -36.88 1.63 5.50
C SER A 16 -35.78 2.68 5.75
N CYS A 17 -35.86 3.46 6.83
CA CYS A 17 -34.95 4.58 7.11
C CYS A 17 -33.87 4.24 8.15
N GLN A 18 -33.42 2.99 8.21
CA GLN A 18 -32.19 2.66 8.95
C GLN A 18 -30.98 2.87 8.05
N GLU A 19 -30.28 3.99 8.26
CA GLU A 19 -28.91 4.12 7.76
C GLU A 19 -28.05 3.07 8.44
N LYS A 20 -27.56 2.12 7.66
CA LYS A 20 -26.62 1.12 8.13
C LYS A 20 -25.26 1.80 8.23
N GLU A 21 -24.81 2.08 9.45
CA GLU A 21 -23.43 2.53 9.67
C GLU A 21 -22.48 1.47 9.11
N LEU A 22 -21.64 1.89 8.15
CA LEU A 22 -20.60 1.05 7.60
C LEU A 22 -19.41 1.04 8.55
N ASP A 23 -18.99 -0.15 8.95
CA ASP A 23 -17.78 -0.32 9.74
C ASP A 23 -16.55 0.05 8.88
N ALA A 24 -15.61 0.82 9.45
CA ALA A 24 -14.39 1.22 8.77
C ALA A 24 -13.61 0.02 8.22
N ASN A 25 -13.60 -1.11 8.94
CA ASN A 25 -12.95 -2.33 8.45
C ASN A 25 -13.67 -2.91 7.23
N GLN A 26 -15.01 -2.82 7.16
CA GLN A 26 -15.76 -3.26 5.98
C GLN A 26 -15.40 -2.42 4.76
N ILE A 27 -15.24 -1.10 4.95
CA ILE A 27 -14.84 -0.19 3.87
C ILE A 27 -13.42 -0.50 3.40
N ILE A 28 -12.46 -0.65 4.34
CA ILE A 28 -11.06 -0.97 4.01
C ILE A 28 -10.97 -2.31 3.30
N ASN A 29 -11.58 -3.36 3.84
CA ASN A 29 -11.56 -4.70 3.24
C ASN A 29 -12.18 -4.69 1.84
N LYS A 30 -13.28 -3.95 1.64
CA LYS A 30 -13.89 -3.86 0.30
C LYS A 30 -13.00 -3.10 -0.69
N ALA A 31 -12.34 -2.04 -0.23
CA ALA A 31 -11.39 -1.31 -1.05
C ALA A 31 -10.19 -2.19 -1.46
N ILE A 32 -9.67 -3.00 -0.53
CA ILE A 32 -8.60 -3.97 -0.79
C ILE A 32 -9.03 -5.02 -1.80
N GLU A 33 -10.20 -5.64 -1.60
CA GLU A 33 -10.77 -6.65 -2.50
C GLU A 33 -10.86 -6.12 -3.94
N VAL A 34 -11.40 -4.91 -4.12
CA VAL A 34 -11.60 -4.30 -5.45
C VAL A 34 -10.28 -3.86 -6.07
N ALA A 35 -9.31 -3.39 -5.28
CA ALA A 35 -8.00 -2.95 -5.78
C ALA A 35 -7.11 -4.10 -6.28
N GLY A 36 -7.43 -5.35 -5.91
CA GLY A 36 -6.70 -6.54 -6.35
C GLY A 36 -6.54 -7.61 -5.27
N GLY A 37 -6.81 -7.29 -4.01
CA GLY A 37 -6.83 -8.22 -2.88
C GLY A 37 -5.53 -9.03 -2.76
N GLU A 38 -5.70 -10.34 -2.65
CA GLU A 38 -4.61 -11.32 -2.47
C GLU A 38 -3.56 -11.32 -3.59
N LYS A 39 -3.86 -10.73 -4.76
CA LYS A 39 -2.86 -10.64 -5.84
C LYS A 39 -1.62 -9.86 -5.39
N TYR A 40 -1.76 -8.92 -4.46
CA TYR A 40 -0.63 -8.16 -3.92
C TYR A 40 0.34 -8.99 -3.08
N ASP A 41 -0.06 -10.18 -2.59
CA ASP A 41 0.82 -11.11 -1.85
C ASP A 41 1.93 -11.70 -2.73
N SER A 42 1.73 -11.71 -4.05
CA SER A 42 2.65 -12.29 -5.04
C SER A 42 2.96 -11.36 -6.22
N ALA A 43 2.51 -10.11 -6.15
CA ALA A 43 2.67 -9.15 -7.23
C ALA A 43 4.14 -8.74 -7.42
N ASN A 44 4.53 -8.56 -8.68
CA ASN A 44 5.72 -7.82 -9.08
C ASN A 44 5.26 -6.49 -9.66
N ILE A 45 5.64 -5.39 -9.02
CA ILE A 45 5.22 -4.05 -9.40
C ILE A 45 6.46 -3.26 -9.79
N SER A 46 6.40 -2.55 -10.91
CA SER A 46 7.45 -1.65 -11.37
C SER A 46 6.84 -0.34 -11.82
N PHE A 47 7.36 0.77 -11.35
CA PHE A 47 6.83 2.10 -11.66
C PHE A 47 7.94 3.15 -11.59
N THR A 48 7.69 4.32 -12.19
CA THR A 48 8.60 5.47 -12.11
C THR A 48 7.93 6.58 -11.31
N PHE A 49 8.64 7.18 -10.37
CA PHE A 49 8.15 8.29 -9.56
C PHE A 49 9.28 9.30 -9.32
N ARG A 50 9.05 10.56 -9.71
CA ARG A 50 10.03 11.66 -9.59
C ARG A 50 11.41 11.27 -10.12
N ASP A 51 11.42 10.75 -11.36
CA ASP A 51 12.59 10.32 -12.13
C ASP A 51 13.41 9.18 -11.49
N LYS A 52 12.79 8.43 -10.59
CA LYS A 52 13.39 7.25 -9.96
C LYS A 52 12.54 6.03 -10.29
N GLN A 53 13.20 4.93 -10.61
CA GLN A 53 12.52 3.67 -10.87
C GLN A 53 12.37 2.90 -9.56
N TYR A 54 11.20 2.33 -9.35
CA TYR A 54 10.89 1.53 -8.18
C TYR A 54 10.44 0.15 -8.62
N LYS A 55 10.85 -0.86 -7.87
CA LYS A 55 10.41 -2.24 -8.06
C LYS A 55 10.05 -2.85 -6.73
N SER A 56 8.96 -3.60 -6.68
CA SER A 56 8.61 -4.38 -5.49
C SER A 56 8.20 -5.79 -5.88
N SER A 57 8.62 -6.76 -5.09
CA SER A 57 8.10 -8.12 -5.16
C SER A 57 7.74 -8.62 -3.77
N ARG A 58 6.71 -9.46 -3.71
CA ARG A 58 6.31 -10.19 -2.49
C ARG A 58 6.20 -11.68 -2.77
N LYS A 59 6.50 -12.47 -1.75
CA LYS A 59 6.32 -13.92 -1.76
C LYS A 59 6.19 -14.43 -0.32
N ASN A 60 4.98 -14.85 0.06
CA ASN A 60 4.71 -15.51 1.36
C ASN A 60 5.28 -14.71 2.56
N GLY A 61 4.92 -13.43 2.67
CA GLY A 61 5.39 -12.55 3.75
C GLY A 61 6.82 -12.00 3.58
N ARG A 62 7.60 -12.52 2.62
CA ARG A 62 8.88 -11.90 2.22
C ARG A 62 8.63 -10.80 1.22
N PHE A 63 9.32 -9.68 1.37
CA PHE A 63 9.27 -8.57 0.45
C PHE A 63 10.66 -8.13 0.02
N HIS A 64 10.72 -7.59 -1.20
CA HIS A 64 11.89 -6.91 -1.74
C HIS A 64 11.41 -5.60 -2.34
N LEU A 65 11.89 -4.48 -1.81
CA LEU A 65 11.58 -3.14 -2.26
C LEU A 65 12.85 -2.49 -2.79
N GLU A 66 12.81 -1.99 -4.01
CA GLU A 66 13.96 -1.44 -4.70
C GLU A 66 13.66 -0.03 -5.21
N ARG A 67 14.67 0.83 -5.15
CA ARG A 67 14.70 2.14 -5.83
C ARG A 67 16.01 2.30 -6.58
N LEU A 68 15.92 2.61 -7.86
CA LEU A 68 17.03 2.89 -8.74
C LEU A 68 16.99 4.37 -9.13
N GLN A 69 18.16 5.01 -9.04
CA GLN A 69 18.34 6.42 -9.39
C GLN A 69 19.80 6.67 -9.81
N GLU A 70 20.06 7.84 -10.37
CA GLU A 70 21.40 8.33 -10.66
C GLU A 70 21.74 9.49 -9.72
N ASP A 71 22.97 9.53 -9.19
CA ASP A 71 23.44 10.68 -8.41
C ASP A 71 24.00 11.80 -9.30
N SER A 72 24.35 12.94 -8.70
CA SER A 72 24.84 14.11 -9.44
C SER A 72 26.18 13.89 -10.16
N LEU A 73 26.87 12.77 -9.90
CA LEU A 73 28.12 12.40 -10.54
C LEU A 73 27.93 11.30 -11.59
N GLY A 74 26.68 10.93 -11.91
CA GLY A 74 26.37 9.89 -12.88
C GLY A 74 26.47 8.47 -12.33
N ASN A 75 26.61 8.29 -11.00
CA ASN A 75 26.66 6.94 -10.45
C ASN A 75 25.27 6.35 -10.31
N LYS A 76 25.15 5.07 -10.67
CA LYS A 76 23.92 4.30 -10.44
C LYS A 76 23.82 3.96 -8.96
N ILE A 77 22.75 4.43 -8.33
CA ILE A 77 22.42 4.14 -6.94
C ILE A 77 21.25 3.17 -6.91
N THR A 78 21.41 2.05 -6.20
CA THR A 78 20.36 1.08 -5.95
C THR A 78 20.14 0.96 -4.45
N ASP A 79 18.93 1.30 -4.01
CA ASP A 79 18.48 1.14 -2.63
C ASP A 79 17.58 -0.08 -2.54
N ILE A 80 17.83 -0.95 -1.55
CA ILE A 80 17.09 -2.18 -1.35
C ILE A 80 16.62 -2.26 0.10
N VAL A 81 15.33 -2.48 0.30
CA VAL A 81 14.73 -2.80 1.62
C VAL A 81 14.14 -4.20 1.53
N THR A 82 14.55 -5.07 2.45
CA THR A 82 14.01 -6.43 2.60
C THR A 82 13.62 -6.68 4.06
N ASN A 83 13.07 -7.85 4.35
CA ASN A 83 12.85 -8.30 5.73
C ASN A 83 14.14 -8.34 6.57
N ASN A 84 15.33 -8.41 5.93
CA ASN A 84 16.62 -8.46 6.62
C ASN A 84 17.26 -7.09 6.85
N GLY A 85 16.65 -6.01 6.35
CA GLY A 85 17.15 -4.65 6.51
C GLY A 85 17.38 -3.91 5.19
N PHE A 86 18.25 -2.90 5.24
CA PHE A 86 18.50 -1.96 4.16
C PHE A 86 19.93 -2.09 3.62
N THR A 87 20.06 -2.06 2.30
CA THR A 87 21.35 -2.01 1.60
C THR A 87 21.32 -0.93 0.53
N ARG A 88 22.43 -0.21 0.38
CA ARG A 88 22.66 0.72 -0.73
C ARG A 88 23.86 0.27 -1.54
N ASN A 89 23.69 0.18 -2.85
CA ASN A 89 24.77 -0.06 -3.81
C ASN A 89 25.06 1.21 -4.62
N ARG A 90 26.34 1.47 -4.87
CA ARG A 90 26.82 2.44 -5.86
C ARG A 90 27.56 1.68 -6.95
N ASN A 91 27.11 1.78 -8.20
CA ASN A 91 27.67 1.07 -9.35
C ASN A 91 27.87 -0.44 -9.06
N ASN A 92 26.82 -1.08 -8.53
CA ASN A 92 26.78 -2.50 -8.13
C ASN A 92 27.73 -2.92 -6.99
N LYS A 93 28.39 -1.96 -6.32
CA LYS A 93 29.17 -2.22 -5.11
C LYS A 93 28.43 -1.73 -3.89
N GLU A 94 28.32 -2.58 -2.87
CA GLU A 94 27.72 -2.20 -1.59
C GLU A 94 28.49 -1.06 -0.93
N LEU A 95 27.73 -0.07 -0.45
CA LEU A 95 28.25 1.11 0.22
C LEU A 95 27.93 1.01 1.70
N SER A 96 28.98 1.00 2.54
CA SER A 96 28.81 1.12 3.98
C SER A 96 28.30 2.52 4.33
N LEU A 97 27.23 2.57 5.11
CA LEU A 97 26.57 3.80 5.55
C LEU A 97 26.54 3.87 7.07
N LEU A 98 26.52 5.08 7.60
CA LEU A 98 26.14 5.32 8.99
C LEU A 98 24.67 4.94 9.19
N ASP A 99 24.35 4.34 10.34
CA ASP A 99 23.00 3.84 10.67
C ASP A 99 21.91 4.90 10.49
N SER A 100 22.18 6.14 10.88
CA SER A 100 21.23 7.24 10.74
C SER A 100 20.87 7.53 9.28
N MET A 101 21.80 7.33 8.35
CA MET A 101 21.56 7.50 6.91
C MET A 101 20.87 6.28 6.32
N ALA A 102 21.24 5.08 6.73
CA ALA A 102 20.56 3.85 6.34
C ALA A 102 19.07 3.90 6.68
N SER A 103 18.72 4.30 7.91
CA SER A 103 17.32 4.45 8.34
C SER A 103 16.55 5.49 7.53
N LYS A 104 17.15 6.66 7.25
CA LYS A 104 16.51 7.71 6.44
C LYS A 104 16.21 7.22 5.02
N TYR A 105 17.16 6.55 4.38
CA TYR A 105 16.96 6.04 3.03
C TYR A 105 15.99 4.87 2.98
N SER A 106 16.08 3.95 3.93
CA SER A 106 15.13 2.84 4.09
C SER A 106 13.69 3.35 4.22
N ASN A 107 13.45 4.30 5.13
CA ASN A 107 12.14 4.91 5.32
C ASN A 107 11.65 5.60 4.04
N SER A 108 12.51 6.34 3.35
CA SER A 108 12.15 6.99 2.09
C SER A 108 11.74 6.01 0.99
N VAL A 109 12.39 4.86 0.88
CA VAL A 109 12.00 3.80 -0.07
C VAL A 109 10.69 3.14 0.35
N ASN A 110 10.58 2.78 1.64
CA ASN A 110 9.41 2.11 2.18
C ASN A 110 8.14 2.97 2.04
N SER A 111 8.21 4.27 2.33
CA SER A 111 7.05 5.17 2.24
C SER A 111 6.48 5.29 0.82
N VAL A 112 7.34 5.30 -0.20
CA VAL A 112 6.86 5.37 -1.60
C VAL A 112 6.17 4.07 -1.99
N HIS A 113 6.76 2.92 -1.66
CA HIS A 113 6.15 1.61 -1.92
C HIS A 113 4.84 1.42 -1.15
N TYR A 114 4.78 1.86 0.10
CA TYR A 114 3.55 1.85 0.90
C TYR A 114 2.45 2.66 0.22
N PHE A 115 2.76 3.90 -0.19
CA PHE A 115 1.79 4.81 -0.80
C PHE A 115 1.19 4.25 -2.09
N VAL A 116 2.01 3.72 -3.00
CA VAL A 116 1.51 3.22 -4.30
C VAL A 116 0.74 1.89 -4.19
N GLN A 117 0.83 1.21 -3.05
CA GLN A 117 0.15 -0.06 -2.80
C GLN A 117 -1.07 0.10 -1.89
N LEU A 118 -1.45 1.33 -1.53
CA LEU A 118 -2.76 1.57 -0.92
C LEU A 118 -3.87 1.14 -1.90
N PRO A 119 -4.96 0.53 -1.41
CA PRO A 119 -5.32 0.34 0.00
C PRO A 119 -4.77 -0.94 0.65
N TYR A 120 -4.04 -1.79 -0.08
CA TYR A 120 -3.59 -3.10 0.44
C TYR A 120 -2.73 -2.98 1.71
N GLY A 121 -1.92 -1.92 1.84
CA GLY A 121 -1.15 -1.63 3.05
C GLY A 121 -1.95 -1.09 4.26
N LEU A 122 -3.28 -0.98 4.17
CA LEU A 122 -4.13 -0.50 5.28
C LEU A 122 -4.57 -1.60 6.24
N ASN A 123 -4.56 -2.87 5.80
CA ASN A 123 -4.80 -3.99 6.71
C ASN A 123 -3.55 -4.22 7.56
N GLY A 124 -3.67 -3.95 8.86
CA GLY A 124 -2.65 -4.17 9.88
C GLY A 124 -3.25 -4.90 11.07
#